data_AF-A0A2A4AZE7-F1
#
_entry.id   AF-A0A2A4AZE7-F1
#
_cell.length_a   1.000
_cell.length_b   1.000
_cell.length_c   1.000
_cell.angle_alpha   90.00
_cell.angle_beta   90.00
_cell.angle_gamma   90.00
#
_symmetry.space_group_name_H-M   'P 1'
#
loop_
_entity.id
_entity.type
_entity.pdbx_description
1 polymer ?
#
loop_
_entity_poly.entity_id
_entity_poly.type
_entity_poly.pdbx_seq_one_letter_code
_entity_poly.pdbx_strand_id
1 'polypeptide(L)'
;MASLYDPIRLGAVEAPNRILMSPLTRGRATEGHVPTPIMGDYYAQRAGAGLIISEATGISREGLGWAYAPGLWTDEQVEGWKPVVERVHQAGGRIFAQLWHMGRLVHPDFLGGAAPLSSSATTAPGSVRTYLSNGEKKPYGEARAATLDDIKRVLDDYEHATRGALAAGFDGVQLHAANGYLIDEFLRDNSNFRDDDYGGSPENRGRLLREAMDRIVEVAGADRAAVRFSPNGDTQGVIDSNPEAVFLPIADYLESKKIAFVELREPGPDGTFGSTTQPAISPAFRQRWTGPLILNQDYDKASAEAAVAEGRADGIAFGRPFISNPDLVERLRTGAPLAKDDMATWYSRGPEGYTDYPALAREDA
;
A
#
# COMPACT_ATOMS: atom_id res chain seq x y z
N MET A 1 -11.17 17.16 21.14
CA MET A 1 -11.01 16.68 19.75
C MET A 1 -9.58 16.19 19.61
N ALA A 2 -9.35 15.09 18.89
CA ALA A 2 -8.01 14.58 18.67
C ALA A 2 -7.22 15.51 17.73
N SER A 3 -5.91 15.59 17.93
CA SER A 3 -4.96 16.32 17.09
C SER A 3 -4.08 15.36 16.31
N LEU A 4 -3.53 15.80 15.17
CA LEU A 4 -2.54 15.04 14.39
C LEU A 4 -1.33 14.58 15.22
N TYR A 5 -1.01 15.31 16.28
CA TYR A 5 0.17 15.04 17.12
C TYR A 5 -0.14 14.21 18.36
N ASP A 6 -1.42 13.88 18.60
CA ASP A 6 -1.80 12.98 19.70
C ASP A 6 -1.47 11.53 19.34
N PRO A 7 -1.10 10.69 20.32
CA PRO A 7 -0.92 9.27 20.08
C PRO A 7 -2.23 8.59 19.66
N ILE A 8 -2.09 7.46 18.95
CA ILE A 8 -3.19 6.59 18.52
C ILE A 8 -2.76 5.12 18.62
N ARG A 9 -3.70 4.24 18.99
CA ARG A 9 -3.48 2.80 18.92
C ARG A 9 -3.96 2.26 17.58
N LEU A 10 -3.07 1.63 16.83
CA LEU A 10 -3.31 0.93 15.56
C LEU A 10 -3.10 -0.57 15.82
N GLY A 11 -4.15 -1.26 16.29
CA GLY A 11 -4.05 -2.64 16.74
C GLY A 11 -3.04 -2.83 17.88
N ALA A 12 -1.95 -3.56 17.61
CA ALA A 12 -0.85 -3.81 18.54
C ALA A 12 0.15 -2.65 18.65
N VAL A 13 0.11 -1.69 17.70
CA VAL A 13 1.04 -0.56 17.65
C VAL A 13 0.47 0.65 18.38
N GLU A 14 1.18 1.14 19.39
CA GLU A 14 0.95 2.49 19.91
C GLU A 14 1.74 3.46 19.05
N ALA A 15 1.10 4.26 18.20
CA ALA A 15 1.73 5.29 17.38
C ALA A 15 1.79 6.62 18.15
N PRO A 16 2.90 7.38 18.07
CA PRO A 16 3.12 8.60 18.86
C PRO A 16 2.42 9.83 18.27
N ASN A 17 1.91 9.70 17.03
CA ASN A 17 1.17 10.72 16.31
C ASN A 17 0.30 10.03 15.25
N ARG A 18 -0.61 10.78 14.62
CA ARG A 18 -1.57 10.34 13.59
C ARG A 18 -1.13 10.68 12.17
N ILE A 19 0.17 10.97 11.97
CA ILE A 19 0.78 11.31 10.68
C ILE A 19 1.55 10.08 10.19
N LEU A 20 0.94 9.32 9.29
CA LEU A 20 1.50 8.07 8.78
C LEU A 20 2.28 8.31 7.49
N MET A 21 3.32 7.52 7.27
CA MET A 21 3.97 7.45 5.96
C MET A 21 3.21 6.44 5.09
N SER A 22 2.62 6.94 4.01
CA SER A 22 1.93 6.13 2.99
C SER A 22 2.93 5.16 2.34
N PRO A 23 2.47 3.99 1.86
CA PRO A 23 3.27 3.09 1.04
C PRO A 23 3.68 3.77 -0.27
N LEU A 24 4.97 3.67 -0.62
CA LEU A 24 5.58 4.38 -1.74
C LEU A 24 6.62 3.49 -2.43
N THR A 25 6.33 2.93 -3.61
CA THR A 25 7.33 2.16 -4.38
C THR A 25 8.49 3.05 -4.81
N ARG A 26 9.74 2.66 -4.48
CA ARG A 26 10.93 3.50 -4.76
C ARG A 26 11.95 2.86 -5.68
N GLY A 27 11.95 1.53 -5.87
CA GLY A 27 12.82 0.89 -6.86
C GLY A 27 14.30 0.80 -6.44
N ARG A 28 14.59 0.66 -5.14
CA ARG A 28 15.94 0.62 -4.57
C ARG A 28 16.38 -0.77 -4.08
N ALA A 29 15.58 -1.81 -4.32
CA ALA A 29 15.99 -3.19 -4.11
C ALA A 29 16.96 -3.65 -5.22
N THR A 30 17.52 -4.85 -5.07
CA THR A 30 18.30 -5.50 -6.13
C THR A 30 17.41 -5.99 -7.27
N GLU A 31 18.01 -6.45 -8.37
CA GLU A 31 17.27 -7.14 -9.44
C GLU A 31 16.62 -8.46 -8.95
N GLY A 32 17.23 -9.11 -7.95
CA GLY A 32 16.64 -10.26 -7.23
C GLY A 32 15.55 -9.89 -6.24
N HIS A 33 15.13 -8.61 -6.21
CA HIS A 33 14.11 -8.08 -5.29
C HIS A 33 14.51 -8.17 -3.81
N VAL A 34 15.81 -8.23 -3.52
CA VAL A 34 16.35 -8.23 -2.16
C VAL A 34 16.53 -6.79 -1.69
N PRO A 35 16.05 -6.41 -0.49
CA PRO A 35 16.29 -5.08 0.06
C PRO A 35 17.78 -4.75 0.18
N THR A 36 18.11 -3.46 0.09
CA THR A 36 19.50 -2.98 0.13
C THR A 36 19.74 -2.10 1.36
N PRO A 37 21.00 -1.92 1.82
CA PRO A 37 21.30 -1.13 3.01
C PRO A 37 20.76 0.31 2.97
N ILE A 38 20.75 0.96 1.80
CA ILE A 38 20.24 2.33 1.63
C ILE A 38 18.75 2.44 1.95
N MET A 39 17.98 1.36 1.81
CA MET A 39 16.57 1.33 2.21
C MET A 39 16.42 1.46 3.73
N GLY A 40 17.35 0.88 4.49
CA GLY A 40 17.41 1.05 5.96
C GLY A 40 17.65 2.49 6.36
N ASP A 41 18.54 3.22 5.66
CA ASP A 41 18.77 4.64 5.91
C ASP A 41 17.52 5.46 5.58
N TYR A 42 16.85 5.16 4.46
CA TYR A 42 15.64 5.85 4.02
C TYR A 42 14.48 5.74 5.03
N TYR A 43 14.21 4.54 5.52
CA TYR A 43 13.13 4.34 6.50
C TYR A 43 13.52 4.88 7.89
N ALA A 44 14.77 4.73 8.33
CA ALA A 44 15.23 5.28 9.61
C ALA A 44 15.12 6.82 9.65
N GLN A 45 15.44 7.50 8.55
CA GLN A 45 15.23 8.95 8.42
C GLN A 45 13.76 9.38 8.67
N ARG A 46 12.80 8.48 8.42
CA ARG A 46 11.35 8.72 8.50
C ARG A 46 10.70 8.09 9.72
N ALA A 47 11.49 7.57 10.66
CA ALA A 47 11.01 6.88 11.86
C ALA A 47 10.17 7.76 12.81
N GLY A 48 10.19 9.08 12.62
CA GLY A 48 9.29 10.01 13.33
C GLY A 48 7.82 9.91 12.92
N ALA A 49 7.50 9.27 11.79
CA ALA A 49 6.13 8.98 11.38
C ALA A 49 5.41 8.16 12.46
N GLY A 50 4.09 8.37 12.59
CA GLY A 50 3.26 7.62 13.53
C GLY A 50 3.38 6.10 13.31
N LEU A 51 3.29 5.72 12.04
CA LEU A 51 3.58 4.39 11.50
C LEU A 51 4.11 4.58 10.08
N ILE A 52 5.12 3.82 9.72
CA ILE A 52 5.58 3.66 8.33
C ILE A 52 4.83 2.48 7.72
N ILE A 53 4.25 2.68 6.53
CA ILE A 53 3.82 1.58 5.68
C ILE A 53 4.86 1.46 4.58
N SER A 54 5.48 0.29 4.46
CA SER A 54 6.59 0.09 3.52
C SER A 54 6.16 0.35 2.08
N GLU A 55 7.14 0.47 1.19
CA GLU A 55 6.88 0.27 -0.23
C GLU A 55 6.18 -1.08 -0.48
N ALA A 56 5.36 -1.11 -1.54
CA ALA A 56 4.65 -2.30 -1.94
C ALA A 56 5.66 -3.43 -2.21
N THR A 57 5.49 -4.54 -1.50
CA THR A 57 6.48 -5.63 -1.42
C THR A 57 5.84 -6.91 -1.94
N GLY A 58 6.44 -7.50 -2.98
CA GLY A 58 5.88 -8.64 -3.69
C GLY A 58 5.75 -9.87 -2.80
N ILE A 59 4.59 -10.54 -2.87
CA ILE A 59 4.36 -11.82 -2.15
C ILE A 59 4.89 -13.04 -2.90
N SER A 60 5.15 -12.90 -4.20
CA SER A 60 5.67 -13.95 -5.06
C SER A 60 6.28 -13.35 -6.33
N ARG A 61 7.01 -14.18 -7.09
CA ARG A 61 7.53 -13.76 -8.39
C ARG A 61 6.41 -13.48 -9.41
N GLU A 62 5.32 -14.24 -9.36
CA GLU A 62 4.16 -14.02 -10.26
C GLU A 62 3.52 -12.65 -10.00
N GLY A 63 3.46 -12.23 -8.73
CA GLY A 63 2.83 -11.00 -8.31
C GLY A 63 3.69 -9.73 -8.42
N LEU A 64 4.97 -9.81 -8.82
CA LEU A 64 5.87 -8.66 -8.83
C LEU A 64 6.46 -8.34 -10.21
N GLY A 65 5.94 -7.29 -10.83
CA GLY A 65 6.36 -6.76 -12.13
C GLY A 65 7.03 -5.38 -12.08
N TRP A 66 7.38 -4.88 -10.89
CA TRP A 66 8.07 -3.60 -10.75
C TRP A 66 9.58 -3.81 -10.62
N ALA A 67 10.34 -3.28 -11.58
CA ALA A 67 11.79 -3.39 -11.58
C ALA A 67 12.39 -2.77 -10.30
N TYR A 68 13.23 -3.53 -9.60
CA TYR A 68 13.90 -3.12 -8.36
C TYR A 68 12.96 -2.81 -7.18
N ALA A 69 11.69 -3.23 -7.21
CA ALA A 69 10.87 -3.31 -6.01
C ALA A 69 11.26 -4.54 -5.17
N PRO A 70 11.09 -4.52 -3.84
CA PRO A 70 11.45 -5.63 -2.98
C PRO A 70 10.40 -6.75 -2.96
N GLY A 71 10.82 -7.94 -2.53
CA GLY A 71 9.98 -9.11 -2.28
C GLY A 71 10.02 -9.58 -0.83
N LEU A 72 9.17 -10.57 -0.50
CA LEU A 72 9.10 -11.26 0.79
C LEU A 72 8.84 -12.77 0.65
N TRP A 73 9.17 -13.38 -0.49
CA TRP A 73 8.88 -14.80 -0.76
C TRP A 73 10.09 -15.73 -0.62
N THR A 74 11.32 -15.20 -0.54
CA THR A 74 12.53 -15.99 -0.30
C THR A 74 13.18 -15.65 1.03
N ASP A 75 13.93 -16.62 1.58
CA ASP A 75 14.70 -16.41 2.81
C ASP A 75 15.71 -15.25 2.66
N GLU A 76 16.36 -15.14 1.49
CA GLU A 76 17.30 -14.04 1.21
C GLU A 76 16.62 -12.66 1.29
N GLN A 77 15.38 -12.54 0.81
CA GLN A 77 14.61 -11.30 0.91
C GLN A 77 14.22 -10.99 2.36
N VAL A 78 13.82 -12.01 3.12
CA VAL A 78 13.51 -11.87 4.56
C VAL A 78 14.75 -11.43 5.33
N GLU A 79 15.91 -12.06 5.12
CA GLU A 79 17.18 -11.65 5.72
C GLU A 79 17.60 -10.24 5.28
N GLY A 80 17.32 -9.84 4.03
CA GLY A 80 17.56 -8.49 3.54
C GLY A 80 16.69 -7.43 4.23
N TRP A 81 15.45 -7.77 4.61
CA TRP A 81 14.55 -6.87 5.33
C TRP A 81 14.91 -6.68 6.80
N LYS A 82 15.46 -7.70 7.48
CA LYS A 82 15.83 -7.61 8.91
C LYS A 82 16.63 -6.36 9.28
N PRO A 83 17.78 -6.03 8.65
CA PRO A 83 18.54 -4.83 8.99
C PRO A 83 17.80 -3.53 8.64
N VAL A 84 16.88 -3.55 7.67
CA VAL A 84 16.06 -2.39 7.33
C VAL A 84 15.05 -2.11 8.45
N VAL A 85 14.33 -3.13 8.90
CA VAL A 85 13.36 -3.02 9.98
C VAL A 85 14.05 -2.69 11.31
N GLU A 86 15.18 -3.34 11.59
CA GLU A 86 15.98 -3.08 12.79
C GLU A 86 16.39 -1.60 12.88
N ARG A 87 16.82 -0.99 11.77
CA ARG A 87 17.20 0.44 11.75
C ARG A 87 16.01 1.37 12.03
N VAL A 88 14.81 1.01 11.57
CA VAL A 88 13.58 1.75 11.91
C VAL A 88 13.32 1.68 13.41
N HIS A 89 13.41 0.48 14.00
CA HIS A 89 13.20 0.27 15.43
C HIS A 89 14.27 0.95 16.29
N GLN A 90 15.54 0.90 15.89
CA GLN A 90 16.64 1.63 16.54
C GLN A 90 16.43 3.15 16.52
N ALA A 91 15.77 3.67 15.48
CA ALA A 91 15.36 5.08 15.38
C ALA A 91 14.02 5.38 16.10
N GLY A 92 13.41 4.41 16.79
CA GLY A 92 12.16 4.55 17.54
C GLY A 92 10.89 4.52 16.69
N GLY A 93 10.99 4.12 15.43
CA GLY A 93 9.87 4.04 14.49
C GLY A 93 9.10 2.72 14.60
N ARG A 94 7.99 2.63 13.87
CA ARG A 94 7.24 1.40 13.63
C ARG A 94 7.00 1.24 12.14
N ILE A 95 6.97 0.01 11.64
CA ILE A 95 6.84 -0.28 10.22
C ILE A 95 5.97 -1.51 9.95
N PHE A 96 5.01 -1.36 9.04
CA PHE A 96 4.21 -2.45 8.49
C PHE A 96 4.68 -2.77 7.06
N ALA A 97 4.72 -4.05 6.71
CA ALA A 97 4.99 -4.48 5.33
C ALA A 97 3.72 -4.40 4.48
N GLN A 98 3.72 -3.68 3.37
CA GLN A 98 2.62 -3.71 2.42
C GLN A 98 2.76 -4.91 1.46
N LEU A 99 1.88 -5.90 1.59
CA LEU A 99 1.88 -7.12 0.79
C LEU A 99 1.22 -6.89 -0.57
N TRP A 100 1.93 -7.22 -1.64
CA TRP A 100 1.57 -6.82 -3.00
C TRP A 100 1.52 -7.99 -3.98
N HIS A 101 0.40 -8.07 -4.71
CA HIS A 101 0.28 -8.84 -5.93
C HIS A 101 -0.26 -7.93 -7.04
N MET A 102 0.56 -7.64 -8.05
CA MET A 102 0.28 -6.64 -9.08
C MET A 102 -0.80 -7.07 -10.09
N GLY A 103 -1.10 -8.37 -10.20
CA GLY A 103 -2.15 -8.85 -11.10
C GLY A 103 -1.80 -8.57 -12.57
N ARG A 104 -2.76 -8.04 -13.34
CA ARG A 104 -2.58 -7.78 -14.79
C ARG A 104 -1.53 -6.72 -15.12
N LEU A 105 -1.00 -6.03 -14.11
CA LEU A 105 0.09 -5.06 -14.23
C LEU A 105 1.49 -5.69 -14.28
N VAL A 106 1.62 -7.01 -14.11
CA VAL A 106 2.91 -7.69 -14.33
C VAL A 106 3.15 -7.86 -15.82
N HIS A 107 4.25 -7.33 -16.35
CA HIS A 107 4.60 -7.53 -17.75
C HIS A 107 5.17 -8.95 -17.97
N PRO A 108 4.84 -9.66 -19.07
CA PRO A 108 5.34 -11.02 -19.36
C PRO A 108 6.87 -11.19 -19.31
N ASP A 109 7.63 -10.13 -19.59
CA ASP A 109 9.09 -10.06 -19.40
C ASP A 109 9.53 -10.53 -17.99
N PHE A 110 8.73 -10.27 -16.95
CA PHE A 110 9.04 -10.70 -15.58
C PHE A 110 8.68 -12.18 -15.33
N LEU A 111 7.90 -12.79 -16.22
CA LEU A 111 7.34 -14.14 -16.06
C LEU A 111 7.88 -15.14 -17.09
N GLY A 112 9.01 -14.81 -17.73
CA GLY A 112 9.58 -15.67 -18.78
C GLY A 112 8.68 -15.82 -20.01
N GLY A 113 7.84 -14.82 -20.28
CA GLY A 113 6.87 -14.82 -21.39
C GLY A 113 5.49 -15.36 -21.03
N ALA A 114 5.28 -15.87 -19.82
CA ALA A 114 3.95 -16.27 -19.37
C ALA A 114 3.02 -15.05 -19.17
N ALA A 115 1.73 -15.25 -19.38
CA ALA A 115 0.71 -14.22 -19.17
C ALA A 115 0.57 -13.89 -17.67
N PRO A 116 0.40 -12.61 -17.30
CA PRO A 116 0.10 -12.22 -15.92
C PRO A 116 -1.26 -12.76 -15.47
N LEU A 117 -1.43 -12.86 -14.16
CA LEU A 117 -2.67 -13.34 -13.55
C LEU A 117 -3.65 -12.18 -13.28
N SER A 118 -4.95 -12.39 -13.49
CA SER A 118 -6.00 -11.43 -13.12
C SER A 118 -7.30 -12.16 -12.78
N SER A 119 -8.34 -11.41 -12.38
CA SER A 119 -9.68 -11.94 -12.19
C SER A 119 -10.27 -12.47 -13.51
N SER A 120 -10.00 -11.79 -14.62
CA SER A 120 -10.47 -12.15 -15.97
C SER A 120 -9.42 -11.86 -17.04
N ALA A 121 -9.61 -12.40 -18.24
CA ALA A 121 -8.73 -12.12 -19.38
C ALA A 121 -8.91 -10.66 -19.84
N THR A 122 -8.04 -9.78 -19.35
CA THR A 122 -8.07 -8.33 -19.64
C THR A 122 -6.66 -7.80 -19.81
N THR A 123 -6.52 -6.67 -20.52
CA THR A 123 -5.25 -5.97 -20.70
C THR A 123 -5.33 -4.61 -20.01
N ALA A 124 -4.37 -4.30 -19.14
CA ALA A 124 -4.28 -2.97 -18.55
C ALA A 124 -3.94 -1.90 -19.60
N PRO A 125 -4.45 -0.66 -19.45
CA PRO A 125 -4.07 0.43 -20.32
C PRO A 125 -2.61 0.85 -20.10
N GLY A 126 -1.98 1.37 -21.15
CA GLY A 126 -0.67 2.00 -21.06
C GLY A 126 0.50 1.01 -21.18
N SER A 127 1.64 1.40 -20.60
CA SER A 127 2.92 0.72 -20.80
C SER A 127 3.86 0.89 -19.61
N VAL A 128 4.74 -0.09 -19.41
CA VAL A 128 5.67 -0.18 -18.28
C VAL A 128 7.11 -0.35 -18.75
N ARG A 129 8.08 0.12 -17.96
CA ARG A 129 9.50 -0.16 -18.18
C ARG A 129 9.85 -1.48 -17.52
N THR A 130 10.55 -2.34 -18.23
CA THR A 130 11.11 -3.59 -17.68
C THR A 130 12.63 -3.45 -17.64
N TYR A 131 13.35 -4.21 -16.81
CA TYR A 131 14.81 -4.21 -16.90
C TYR A 131 15.31 -4.85 -18.22
N LEU A 132 14.44 -5.58 -18.93
CA LEU A 132 14.70 -6.16 -20.26
C LEU A 132 14.32 -5.22 -21.41
N SER A 133 13.73 -4.04 -21.14
CA SER A 133 13.26 -3.14 -22.18
C SER A 133 14.28 -2.10 -22.61
N ASN A 134 15.53 -2.15 -22.12
CA ASN A 134 16.60 -1.19 -22.42
C ASN A 134 16.17 0.28 -22.22
N GLY A 135 15.26 0.53 -21.26
CA GLY A 135 14.72 1.85 -21.00
C GLY A 135 13.54 2.27 -21.90
N GLU A 136 13.03 1.40 -22.75
CA GLU A 136 11.77 1.65 -23.48
C GLU A 136 10.56 1.20 -22.64
N LYS A 137 9.40 1.81 -22.87
CA LYS A 137 8.15 1.31 -22.28
C LYS A 137 7.54 0.26 -23.20
N LYS A 138 7.13 -0.87 -22.65
CA LYS A 138 6.39 -1.92 -23.37
C LYS A 138 4.91 -1.92 -22.94
N PRO A 139 3.96 -2.13 -23.86
CA PRO A 139 2.56 -2.24 -23.50
C PRO A 139 2.35 -3.43 -22.55
N TYR A 140 1.35 -3.35 -21.66
CA TYR A 140 0.98 -4.50 -20.86
C TYR A 140 0.50 -5.65 -21.75
N GLY A 141 0.76 -6.89 -21.31
CA GLY A 141 0.23 -8.09 -21.95
C GLY A 141 -1.20 -8.39 -21.47
N GLU A 142 -1.94 -9.15 -22.27
CA GLU A 142 -3.23 -9.70 -21.84
C GLU A 142 -3.01 -10.69 -20.68
N ALA A 143 -3.73 -10.49 -19.59
CA ALA A 143 -3.71 -11.40 -18.45
C ALA A 143 -4.53 -12.66 -18.74
N ARG A 144 -4.19 -13.76 -18.07
CA ARG A 144 -5.04 -14.95 -17.98
C ARG A 144 -5.97 -14.83 -16.79
N ALA A 145 -7.20 -15.33 -16.93
CA ALA A 145 -8.11 -15.46 -15.81
C ALA A 145 -7.59 -16.51 -14.81
N ALA A 146 -7.60 -16.18 -13.52
CA ALA A 146 -7.18 -17.10 -12.46
C ALA A 146 -8.09 -18.34 -12.41
N THR A 147 -7.50 -19.52 -12.33
CA THR A 147 -8.21 -20.74 -11.95
C THR A 147 -8.42 -20.80 -10.44
N LEU A 148 -9.24 -21.73 -9.96
CA LEU A 148 -9.38 -21.97 -8.51
C LEU A 148 -8.06 -22.42 -7.87
N ASP A 149 -7.23 -23.17 -8.60
CA ASP A 149 -5.90 -23.58 -8.12
C ASP A 149 -4.94 -22.38 -8.04
N ASP A 150 -5.02 -21.43 -8.97
CA ASP A 150 -4.28 -20.17 -8.88
C ASP A 150 -4.71 -19.36 -7.65
N ILE A 151 -6.01 -19.26 -7.40
CA ILE A 151 -6.53 -18.55 -6.22
C ILE A 151 -5.99 -19.17 -4.95
N LYS A 152 -6.05 -20.50 -4.83
CA LYS A 152 -5.49 -21.22 -3.68
C LYS A 152 -4.00 -20.91 -3.50
N ARG A 153 -3.20 -20.97 -4.57
CA ARG A 153 -1.77 -20.65 -4.51
C ARG A 153 -1.51 -19.20 -4.11
N VAL A 154 -2.28 -18.24 -4.63
CA VAL A 154 -2.15 -16.82 -4.25
C VAL A 154 -2.46 -16.61 -2.77
N LEU A 155 -3.44 -17.31 -2.22
CA LEU A 155 -3.73 -17.28 -0.79
C LEU A 155 -2.57 -17.85 0.05
N ASP A 156 -1.97 -18.96 -0.41
CA ASP A 156 -0.78 -19.54 0.22
C ASP A 156 0.42 -18.58 0.12
N ASP A 157 0.58 -17.85 -0.99
CA ASP A 157 1.62 -16.81 -1.17
C ASP A 157 1.44 -15.65 -0.18
N TYR A 158 0.20 -15.19 0.06
CA TYR A 158 -0.09 -14.18 1.09
C TYR A 158 0.25 -14.67 2.49
N GLU A 159 -0.10 -15.92 2.80
CA GLU A 159 0.23 -16.55 4.08
C GLU A 159 1.75 -16.60 4.28
N HIS A 160 2.48 -17.10 3.28
CA HIS A 160 3.94 -17.22 3.31
C HIS A 160 4.63 -15.86 3.45
N ALA A 161 4.24 -14.86 2.65
CA ALA A 161 4.81 -13.52 2.74
C ALA A 161 4.50 -12.84 4.08
N THR A 162 3.35 -13.13 4.69
CA THR A 162 3.02 -12.66 6.05
C THR A 162 3.97 -13.26 7.08
N ARG A 163 4.26 -14.56 7.01
CA ARG A 163 5.26 -15.21 7.86
C ARG A 163 6.65 -14.60 7.65
N GLY A 164 7.02 -14.34 6.40
CA GLY A 164 8.27 -13.67 6.03
C GLY A 164 8.38 -12.27 6.64
N ALA A 165 7.32 -11.46 6.57
CA ALA A 165 7.29 -10.12 7.16
C ALA A 165 7.51 -10.16 8.68
N LEU A 166 6.81 -11.05 9.39
CA LEU A 166 6.97 -11.19 10.84
C LEU A 166 8.38 -11.70 11.20
N ALA A 167 8.93 -12.64 10.42
CA ALA A 167 10.29 -13.14 10.61
C ALA A 167 11.36 -12.07 10.34
N ALA A 168 11.09 -11.13 9.43
CA ALA A 168 11.93 -9.96 9.18
C ALA A 168 11.82 -8.88 10.28
N GLY A 169 10.87 -9.02 11.21
CA GLY A 169 10.68 -8.14 12.35
C GLY A 169 9.65 -7.02 12.15
N PHE A 170 8.90 -7.00 11.05
CA PHE A 170 7.86 -5.98 10.85
C PHE A 170 6.82 -6.02 11.97
N ASP A 171 6.28 -4.86 12.34
CA ASP A 171 5.28 -4.72 13.41
C ASP A 171 3.91 -5.29 13.01
N GLY A 172 3.69 -5.47 11.71
CA GLY A 172 2.50 -6.04 11.10
C GLY A 172 2.53 -5.95 9.58
N VAL A 173 1.41 -6.24 8.94
CA VAL A 173 1.26 -6.23 7.49
C VAL A 173 0.03 -5.46 7.05
N GLN A 174 0.11 -4.83 5.87
CA GLN A 174 -1.03 -4.22 5.19
C GLN A 174 -1.28 -4.96 3.87
N LEU A 175 -2.48 -5.52 3.70
CA LEU A 175 -2.90 -6.06 2.40
C LEU A 175 -3.11 -4.92 1.41
N HIS A 176 -2.40 -4.94 0.27
CA HIS A 176 -2.65 -4.00 -0.81
C HIS A 176 -3.87 -4.45 -1.65
N ALA A 177 -5.04 -3.89 -1.35
CA ALA A 177 -6.30 -4.16 -2.06
C ALA A 177 -6.82 -2.93 -2.83
N ALA A 178 -5.92 -2.24 -3.52
CA ALA A 178 -6.16 -0.92 -4.10
C ALA A 178 -5.42 -0.74 -5.42
N ASN A 179 -5.62 0.41 -6.04
CA ASN A 179 -4.87 0.96 -7.16
C ASN A 179 -4.87 0.09 -8.43
N GLY A 180 -5.89 -0.74 -8.62
CA GLY A 180 -6.03 -1.58 -9.80
C GLY A 180 -5.11 -2.80 -9.85
N TYR A 181 -4.56 -3.22 -8.71
CA TYR A 181 -3.82 -4.48 -8.57
C TYR A 181 -4.73 -5.67 -8.27
N LEU A 182 -4.20 -6.89 -8.16
CA LEU A 182 -4.96 -8.15 -8.21
C LEU A 182 -6.24 -8.15 -7.37
N ILE A 183 -6.17 -7.80 -6.08
CA ILE A 183 -7.36 -7.83 -5.25
C ILE A 183 -8.39 -6.80 -5.74
N ASP A 184 -7.97 -5.59 -6.12
CA ASP A 184 -8.86 -4.54 -6.66
C ASP A 184 -9.45 -4.97 -8.03
N GLU A 185 -8.68 -5.70 -8.84
CA GLU A 185 -9.16 -6.32 -10.10
C GLU A 185 -10.24 -7.38 -9.86
N PHE A 186 -10.26 -8.06 -8.71
CA PHE A 186 -11.37 -8.93 -8.31
C PHE A 186 -12.53 -8.11 -7.73
N LEU A 187 -12.24 -7.04 -7.00
CA LEU A 187 -13.27 -6.24 -6.36
C LEU A 187 -14.17 -5.54 -7.36
N ARG A 188 -13.69 -5.08 -8.51
CA ARG A 188 -14.44 -4.16 -9.40
C ARG A 188 -15.01 -4.78 -10.67
N ASP A 189 -16.21 -4.36 -11.01
CA ASP A 189 -17.02 -4.96 -12.09
C ASP A 189 -16.50 -4.70 -13.51
N ASN A 190 -15.63 -3.71 -13.70
CA ASN A 190 -15.03 -3.44 -15.01
C ASN A 190 -13.77 -4.29 -15.33
N SER A 191 -13.35 -5.13 -14.38
CA SER A 191 -12.18 -6.00 -14.51
C SER A 191 -12.48 -7.44 -14.13
N ASN A 192 -13.45 -7.67 -13.23
CA ASN A 192 -13.93 -8.99 -12.87
C ASN A 192 -15.19 -9.38 -13.66
N PHE A 193 -15.00 -10.18 -14.70
CA PHE A 193 -16.05 -10.75 -15.55
C PHE A 193 -16.31 -12.24 -15.27
N ARG A 194 -15.90 -12.74 -14.10
CA ARG A 194 -16.07 -14.15 -13.75
C ARG A 194 -17.55 -14.48 -13.52
N ASP A 195 -17.90 -15.73 -13.81
CA ASP A 195 -19.22 -16.33 -13.61
C ASP A 195 -19.25 -17.42 -12.52
N ASP A 196 -18.17 -17.51 -11.72
CA ASP A 196 -18.03 -18.40 -10.58
C ASP A 196 -18.20 -17.68 -9.23
N ASP A 197 -17.88 -18.36 -8.14
CA ASP A 197 -18.01 -17.84 -6.77
C ASP A 197 -17.09 -16.63 -6.47
N TYR A 198 -16.23 -16.22 -7.39
CA TYR A 198 -15.37 -15.04 -7.27
C TYR A 198 -15.81 -13.88 -8.19
N GLY A 199 -16.94 -14.00 -8.90
CA GLY A 199 -17.46 -12.96 -9.78
C GLY A 199 -18.97 -12.72 -9.69
N GLY A 200 -19.44 -11.75 -10.47
CA GLY A 200 -20.84 -11.33 -10.49
C GLY A 200 -21.22 -10.48 -9.27
N SER A 201 -21.77 -11.10 -8.23
CA SER A 201 -22.30 -10.37 -7.07
C SER A 201 -21.19 -9.63 -6.29
N PRO A 202 -21.49 -8.49 -5.63
CA PRO A 202 -20.52 -7.82 -4.75
C PRO A 202 -19.94 -8.75 -3.66
N GLU A 203 -20.75 -9.68 -3.15
CA GLU A 203 -20.30 -10.69 -2.21
C GLU A 203 -19.21 -11.57 -2.79
N ASN A 204 -19.43 -12.13 -3.99
CA ASN A 204 -18.47 -12.99 -4.68
C ASN A 204 -17.21 -12.22 -5.09
N ARG A 205 -17.35 -11.00 -5.62
CA ARG A 205 -16.21 -10.13 -5.96
C ARG A 205 -15.33 -9.80 -4.75
N GLY A 206 -15.94 -9.67 -3.57
CA GLY A 206 -15.23 -9.51 -2.30
C GLY A 206 -14.60 -10.79 -1.72
N ARG A 207 -14.81 -11.97 -2.31
CA ARG A 207 -14.41 -13.26 -1.72
C ARG A 207 -12.90 -13.40 -1.58
N LEU A 208 -12.14 -13.14 -2.65
CA LEU A 208 -10.67 -13.25 -2.63
C LEU A 208 -10.05 -12.33 -1.56
N LEU A 209 -10.57 -11.10 -1.41
CA LEU A 209 -10.15 -10.18 -0.36
C LEU A 209 -10.37 -10.79 1.03
N ARG A 210 -11.57 -11.33 1.29
CA ARG A 210 -11.91 -11.91 2.60
C ARG A 210 -11.01 -13.08 2.93
N GLU A 211 -10.82 -13.99 1.98
CA GLU A 211 -9.94 -15.15 2.14
C GLU A 211 -8.48 -14.76 2.35
N ALA A 212 -7.96 -13.77 1.61
CA ALA A 212 -6.60 -13.26 1.80
C ALA A 212 -6.44 -12.60 3.19
N MET A 213 -7.43 -11.82 3.62
CA MET A 213 -7.44 -11.24 4.97
C MET A 213 -7.55 -12.30 6.06
N ASP A 214 -8.32 -13.37 5.85
CA ASP A 214 -8.41 -14.49 6.78
C ASP A 214 -7.04 -15.15 6.98
N ARG A 215 -6.30 -15.42 5.88
CA ARG A 215 -4.94 -15.96 5.93
C ARG A 215 -3.97 -15.05 6.67
N ILE A 216 -4.02 -13.76 6.38
CA ILE A 216 -3.18 -12.76 7.04
C ILE A 216 -3.49 -12.71 8.54
N VAL A 217 -4.77 -12.67 8.92
CA VAL A 217 -5.21 -12.61 10.33
C VAL A 217 -4.83 -13.89 11.08
N GLU A 218 -4.92 -15.06 10.46
CA GLU A 218 -4.52 -16.34 11.06
C GLU A 218 -3.02 -16.35 11.41
N VAL A 219 -2.18 -15.75 10.57
CA VAL A 219 -0.72 -15.72 10.79
C VAL A 219 -0.28 -14.58 11.70
N ALA A 220 -0.72 -13.35 11.43
CA ALA A 220 -0.22 -12.16 12.11
C ALA A 220 -1.01 -11.81 13.37
N GLY A 221 -2.25 -12.30 13.50
CA GLY A 221 -3.23 -11.76 14.41
C GLY A 221 -3.92 -10.52 13.83
N ALA A 222 -5.19 -10.32 14.19
CA ALA A 222 -5.99 -9.21 13.68
C ALA A 222 -5.40 -7.83 14.04
N ASP A 223 -4.79 -7.71 15.21
CA ASP A 223 -4.17 -6.49 15.71
C ASP A 223 -2.84 -6.13 15.01
N ARG A 224 -2.34 -6.98 14.11
CA ARG A 224 -1.19 -6.72 13.22
C ARG A 224 -1.54 -6.82 11.74
N ALA A 225 -2.81 -6.95 11.41
CA ALA A 225 -3.31 -7.00 10.05
C ALA A 225 -3.99 -5.67 9.69
N ALA A 226 -3.67 -5.11 8.54
CA ALA A 226 -4.31 -3.91 7.99
C ALA A 226 -4.65 -4.10 6.52
N VAL A 227 -5.44 -3.20 5.93
CA VAL A 227 -5.77 -3.24 4.51
C VAL A 227 -5.85 -1.85 3.92
N ARG A 228 -5.44 -1.72 2.65
CA ARG A 228 -5.57 -0.49 1.86
C ARG A 228 -6.60 -0.67 0.75
N PHE A 229 -7.49 0.30 0.59
CA PHE A 229 -8.41 0.41 -0.55
C PHE A 229 -8.23 1.74 -1.29
N SER A 230 -8.73 1.80 -2.53
CA SER A 230 -8.89 3.05 -3.28
C SER A 230 -10.29 3.13 -3.90
N PRO A 231 -11.36 3.26 -3.09
CA PRO A 231 -12.70 2.87 -3.49
C PRO A 231 -13.30 3.64 -4.68
N ASN A 232 -12.90 4.90 -4.86
CA ASN A 232 -13.48 5.79 -5.86
C ASN A 232 -12.49 6.13 -6.98
N GLY A 233 -13.02 6.24 -8.20
CA GLY A 233 -12.28 6.61 -9.39
C GLY A 233 -11.54 5.48 -10.07
N ASP A 234 -11.16 5.74 -11.33
CA ASP A 234 -10.30 4.85 -12.09
C ASP A 234 -8.87 4.93 -11.55
N THR A 235 -8.24 3.77 -11.38
CA THR A 235 -6.79 3.68 -11.32
C THR A 235 -6.34 2.50 -12.15
N GLN A 236 -5.46 2.74 -13.12
CA GLN A 236 -4.89 1.70 -13.98
C GLN A 236 -5.97 0.90 -14.76
N GLY A 237 -7.05 1.56 -15.16
CA GLY A 237 -8.16 0.95 -15.89
C GLY A 237 -9.07 0.08 -15.03
N VAL A 238 -9.01 0.21 -13.71
CA VAL A 238 -9.88 -0.49 -12.74
C VAL A 238 -10.79 0.53 -12.07
N ILE A 239 -12.10 0.37 -12.22
CA ILE A 239 -13.16 1.23 -11.67
C ILE A 239 -14.43 0.40 -11.44
N ASP A 240 -15.24 0.77 -10.44
CA ASP A 240 -16.52 0.09 -10.18
C ASP A 240 -17.68 1.01 -10.56
N SER A 241 -18.76 0.44 -11.10
CA SER A 241 -19.97 1.21 -11.43
C SER A 241 -20.76 1.64 -10.18
N ASN A 242 -20.65 0.91 -9.07
CA ASN A 242 -21.30 1.19 -7.79
C ASN A 242 -20.40 0.80 -6.60
N PRO A 243 -19.35 1.59 -6.30
CA PRO A 243 -18.35 1.21 -5.32
C PRO A 243 -18.92 0.97 -3.91
N GLU A 244 -19.94 1.72 -3.48
CA GLU A 244 -20.55 1.50 -2.16
C GLU A 244 -21.11 0.08 -2.00
N ALA A 245 -21.70 -0.49 -3.06
CA ALA A 245 -22.26 -1.84 -3.01
C ALA A 245 -21.20 -2.93 -2.78
N VAL A 246 -19.92 -2.65 -3.07
CA VAL A 246 -18.80 -3.56 -2.87
C VAL A 246 -18.08 -3.27 -1.56
N PHE A 247 -17.70 -2.01 -1.33
CA PHE A 247 -16.82 -1.64 -0.22
C PHE A 247 -17.54 -1.57 1.14
N LEU A 248 -18.85 -1.31 1.19
CA LEU A 248 -19.58 -1.24 2.46
C LEU A 248 -19.79 -2.62 3.12
N PRO A 249 -20.19 -3.70 2.40
CA PRO A 249 -20.19 -5.05 2.98
C PRO A 249 -18.80 -5.53 3.42
N ILE A 250 -17.75 -5.08 2.74
CA ILE A 250 -16.36 -5.35 3.15
C ILE A 250 -16.06 -4.67 4.49
N ALA A 251 -16.52 -3.44 4.71
CA ALA A 251 -16.38 -2.77 6.01
C ALA A 251 -17.01 -3.60 7.15
N ASP A 252 -18.21 -4.15 6.94
CA ASP A 252 -18.89 -5.02 7.91
C ASP A 252 -18.06 -6.29 8.20
N TYR A 253 -17.46 -6.90 7.17
CA TYR A 253 -16.56 -8.03 7.33
C TYR A 253 -15.32 -7.67 8.15
N LEU A 254 -14.64 -6.57 7.81
CA LEU A 254 -13.43 -6.14 8.51
C LEU A 254 -13.72 -5.80 9.97
N GLU A 255 -14.86 -5.17 10.25
CA GLU A 255 -15.37 -4.90 11.60
C GLU A 255 -15.49 -6.19 12.41
N SER A 256 -16.03 -7.26 11.82
CA SER A 256 -16.14 -8.56 12.48
C SER A 256 -14.78 -9.18 12.85
N LYS A 257 -13.73 -8.86 12.09
CA LYS A 257 -12.35 -9.32 12.32
C LYS A 257 -11.58 -8.44 13.29
N LYS A 258 -11.99 -7.18 13.49
CA LYS A 258 -11.32 -6.18 14.32
C LYS A 258 -9.84 -6.01 13.95
N ILE A 259 -9.59 -5.84 12.65
CA ILE A 259 -8.24 -5.62 12.13
C ILE A 259 -7.62 -4.32 12.67
N ALA A 260 -6.30 -4.16 12.56
CA ALA A 260 -5.55 -3.05 13.14
C ALA A 260 -6.01 -1.68 12.65
N PHE A 261 -6.17 -1.52 11.33
CA PHE A 261 -6.69 -0.30 10.69
C PHE A 261 -7.06 -0.53 9.21
N VAL A 262 -7.84 0.40 8.66
CA VAL A 262 -8.12 0.51 7.22
C VAL A 262 -7.52 1.81 6.69
N GLU A 263 -6.82 1.76 5.56
CA GLU A 263 -6.39 2.95 4.81
C GLU A 263 -7.22 3.12 3.53
N LEU A 264 -7.76 4.32 3.31
CA LEU A 264 -8.46 4.68 2.08
C LEU A 264 -7.68 5.77 1.33
N ARG A 265 -7.26 5.47 0.10
CA ARG A 265 -6.79 6.47 -0.87
C ARG A 265 -7.98 7.01 -1.65
N GLU A 266 -8.27 8.30 -1.51
CA GLU A 266 -9.48 8.91 -2.10
C GLU A 266 -9.13 10.12 -2.98
N PRO A 267 -9.06 9.96 -4.31
CA PRO A 267 -8.94 11.10 -5.22
C PRO A 267 -10.19 11.98 -5.20
N GLY A 268 -9.99 13.30 -5.29
CA GLY A 268 -11.05 14.26 -5.57
C GLY A 268 -11.16 14.64 -7.06
N PRO A 269 -12.10 15.53 -7.43
CA PRO A 269 -12.25 16.03 -8.80
C PRO A 269 -10.98 16.72 -9.35
N ASP A 270 -10.26 17.41 -8.47
CA ASP A 270 -9.00 18.12 -8.78
C ASP A 270 -7.76 17.36 -8.27
N GLY A 271 -7.88 16.04 -8.08
CA GLY A 271 -6.82 15.21 -7.50
C GLY A 271 -5.52 15.27 -8.30
N THR A 272 -4.39 15.36 -7.60
CA THR A 272 -3.06 15.56 -8.22
C THR A 272 -2.26 14.27 -8.38
N PHE A 273 -2.83 13.14 -7.93
CA PHE A 273 -2.34 11.79 -8.18
C PHE A 273 -3.50 10.87 -8.55
N GLY A 274 -4.06 11.12 -9.73
CA GLY A 274 -5.37 10.61 -10.15
C GLY A 274 -6.50 11.51 -9.67
N SER A 275 -7.56 11.63 -10.48
CA SER A 275 -8.73 12.45 -10.18
C SER A 275 -10.01 11.72 -10.58
N THR A 276 -11.13 12.07 -9.95
CA THR A 276 -12.43 11.48 -10.26
C THR A 276 -13.59 12.34 -9.76
N THR A 277 -14.74 12.18 -10.40
CA THR A 277 -16.03 12.71 -9.92
C THR A 277 -16.82 11.69 -9.10
N GLN A 278 -16.36 10.43 -9.00
CA GLN A 278 -16.96 9.46 -8.09
C GLN A 278 -16.72 9.92 -6.64
N PRO A 279 -17.79 10.06 -5.82
CA PRO A 279 -17.66 10.50 -4.44
C PRO A 279 -16.72 9.62 -3.63
N ALA A 280 -16.05 10.22 -2.64
CA ALA A 280 -15.34 9.50 -1.61
C ALA A 280 -16.30 8.57 -0.83
N ILE A 281 -15.81 7.40 -0.43
CA ILE A 281 -16.60 6.37 0.25
C ILE A 281 -16.38 6.43 1.77
N SER A 282 -15.33 7.10 2.24
CA SER A 282 -14.99 7.22 3.66
C SER A 282 -16.16 7.63 4.58
N PRO A 283 -17.08 8.56 4.22
CA PRO A 283 -18.18 8.91 5.11
C PRO A 283 -19.16 7.75 5.35
N ALA A 284 -19.47 6.98 4.31
CA ALA A 284 -20.34 5.81 4.41
C ALA A 284 -19.60 4.61 5.03
N PHE A 285 -18.32 4.43 4.70
CA PHE A 285 -17.47 3.39 5.27
C PHE A 285 -17.32 3.53 6.79
N ARG A 286 -17.13 4.77 7.28
CA ARG A 286 -17.01 5.10 8.70
C ARG A 286 -18.26 4.74 9.53
N GLN A 287 -19.43 4.62 8.89
CA GLN A 287 -20.66 4.20 9.58
C GLN A 287 -20.70 2.69 9.88
N ARG A 288 -19.86 1.90 9.20
CA ARG A 288 -19.83 0.43 9.31
C ARG A 288 -18.57 -0.12 9.97
N TRP A 289 -17.47 0.59 9.81
CA TRP A 289 -16.21 0.33 10.48
C TRP A 289 -16.12 1.21 11.73
N THR A 290 -15.68 0.68 12.88
CA THR A 290 -15.43 1.42 14.13
C THR A 290 -13.96 1.49 14.55
N GLY A 291 -13.09 0.67 13.94
CA GLY A 291 -11.64 0.72 14.16
C GLY A 291 -10.96 1.96 13.53
N PRO A 292 -9.63 2.07 13.65
CA PRO A 292 -8.90 3.21 13.06
C PRO A 292 -9.09 3.31 11.55
N LEU A 293 -9.52 4.47 11.07
CA LEU A 293 -9.65 4.81 9.65
C LEU A 293 -8.59 5.84 9.25
N ILE A 294 -7.69 5.45 8.35
CA ILE A 294 -6.62 6.30 7.85
C ILE A 294 -7.02 6.79 6.45
N LEU A 295 -7.01 8.11 6.23
CA LEU A 295 -7.28 8.68 4.91
C LEU A 295 -5.98 9.11 4.22
N ASN A 296 -5.97 9.04 2.90
CA ASN A 296 -4.83 9.35 2.07
C ASN A 296 -5.25 10.11 0.80
N GLN A 297 -4.28 10.86 0.26
CA GLN A 297 -4.28 11.63 -0.97
C GLN A 297 -4.65 13.11 -0.82
N ASP A 298 -3.78 13.97 -1.36
CA ASP A 298 -3.91 15.43 -1.46
C ASP A 298 -4.19 16.21 -0.15
N TYR A 299 -4.00 15.57 1.01
CA TYR A 299 -4.00 16.24 2.31
C TYR A 299 -2.77 17.14 2.49
N ASP A 300 -3.02 18.37 2.93
CA ASP A 300 -2.06 19.30 3.53
C ASP A 300 -2.25 19.35 5.06
N LYS A 301 -1.51 20.24 5.74
CA LYS A 301 -1.62 20.40 7.21
C LYS A 301 -3.06 20.71 7.63
N ALA A 302 -3.67 21.74 7.05
CA ALA A 302 -4.95 22.26 7.50
C ALA A 302 -6.09 21.26 7.26
N SER A 303 -6.14 20.67 6.07
CA SER A 303 -7.13 19.65 5.71
C SER A 303 -6.98 18.37 6.54
N ALA A 304 -5.74 17.96 6.87
CA ALA A 304 -5.47 16.81 7.72
C ALA A 304 -5.88 17.06 9.19
N GLU A 305 -5.56 18.24 9.73
CA GLU A 305 -5.98 18.65 11.07
C GLU A 305 -7.51 18.70 11.17
N ALA A 306 -8.18 19.26 10.16
CA ALA A 306 -9.64 19.28 10.10
C ALA A 306 -10.24 17.86 10.04
N ALA A 307 -9.68 16.96 9.23
CA ALA A 307 -10.18 15.59 9.09
C ALA A 307 -10.14 14.80 10.40
N VAL A 308 -9.07 14.97 11.18
CA VAL A 308 -8.95 14.32 12.49
C VAL A 308 -9.82 15.01 13.55
N ALA A 309 -9.86 16.34 13.58
CA ALA A 309 -10.65 17.08 14.56
C ALA A 309 -12.16 16.81 14.41
N GLU A 310 -12.64 16.68 13.16
CA GLU A 310 -14.03 16.41 12.81
C GLU A 310 -14.41 14.92 12.91
N GLY A 311 -13.47 14.02 13.23
CA GLY A 311 -13.71 12.58 13.32
C GLY A 311 -13.95 11.89 11.99
N ARG A 312 -13.58 12.53 10.86
CA ARG A 312 -13.63 11.92 9.53
C ARG A 312 -12.54 10.85 9.34
N ALA A 313 -11.41 11.04 10.01
CA ALA A 313 -10.29 10.11 10.02
C ALA A 313 -9.69 10.01 11.42
N ASP A 314 -9.10 8.87 11.74
CA ASP A 314 -8.31 8.68 12.96
C ASP A 314 -6.83 9.02 12.74
N GLY A 315 -6.38 9.04 11.48
CA GLY A 315 -5.08 9.55 11.08
C GLY A 315 -4.99 9.75 9.57
N ILE A 316 -3.90 10.37 9.13
CA ILE A 316 -3.68 10.73 7.73
C ILE A 316 -2.36 10.16 7.26
N ALA A 317 -2.38 9.43 6.15
CA ALA A 317 -1.17 8.93 5.51
C ALA A 317 -0.71 9.91 4.43
N PHE A 318 0.55 10.32 4.49
CA PHE A 318 1.18 11.24 3.52
C PHE A 318 2.16 10.47 2.63
N GLY A 319 2.02 10.67 1.32
CA GLY A 319 2.91 10.07 0.31
C GLY A 319 4.05 11.01 -0.07
N ARG A 320 3.87 11.75 -1.17
CA ARG A 320 4.85 12.71 -1.72
C ARG A 320 5.50 13.62 -0.67
N PRO A 321 4.78 14.18 0.33
CA PRO A 321 5.45 14.97 1.37
C PRO A 321 6.53 14.19 2.14
N PHE A 322 6.32 12.91 2.46
CA PHE A 322 7.36 12.08 3.09
C PHE A 322 8.51 11.71 2.13
N ILE A 323 8.33 11.76 0.81
CA ILE A 323 9.46 11.56 -0.12
C ILE A 323 10.54 12.59 0.15
N SER A 324 10.18 13.88 0.23
CA SER A 324 11.12 14.99 0.34
C SER A 324 11.31 15.54 1.75
N ASN A 325 10.51 15.11 2.73
CA ASN A 325 10.56 15.62 4.10
C ASN A 325 10.66 14.43 5.07
N PRO A 326 11.88 13.96 5.40
CA PRO A 326 12.05 12.83 6.32
C PRO A 326 11.48 13.10 7.72
N ASP A 327 11.47 14.37 8.12
CA ASP A 327 10.98 14.91 9.38
C ASP A 327 9.62 15.61 9.26
N LEU A 328 8.76 15.15 8.32
CA LEU A 328 7.48 15.78 8.01
C LEU A 328 6.63 16.10 9.25
N VAL A 329 6.62 15.20 10.24
CA VAL A 329 5.86 15.41 11.50
C VAL A 329 6.25 16.71 12.19
N GLU A 330 7.56 17.01 12.28
CA GLU A 330 8.05 18.22 12.94
C GLU A 330 7.77 19.46 12.09
N ARG A 331 7.91 19.35 10.77
CA ARG A 331 7.57 20.46 9.85
C ARG A 331 6.10 20.82 9.94
N LEU A 332 5.21 19.83 9.98
CA LEU A 332 3.77 20.07 10.16
C LEU A 332 3.52 20.70 11.54
N ARG A 333 4.14 20.19 12.61
CA ARG A 333 3.99 20.71 13.98
C ARG A 333 4.35 22.19 14.07
N THR A 334 5.51 22.56 13.55
CA THR A 334 6.07 23.92 13.64
C THR A 334 5.59 24.86 12.54
N GLY A 335 4.96 24.33 11.48
CA GLY A 335 4.61 25.09 10.29
C GLY A 335 5.83 25.43 9.43
N ALA A 336 6.92 24.68 9.54
CA ALA A 336 8.10 24.88 8.72
C ALA A 336 7.82 24.58 7.23
N PRO A 337 8.50 25.25 6.29
CA PRO A 337 8.33 24.99 4.86
C PRO A 337 8.62 23.53 4.50
N LEU A 338 7.82 22.98 3.57
CA LEU A 338 8.05 21.64 3.04
C LEU A 338 8.99 21.70 1.83
N ALA A 339 10.01 20.85 1.83
CA ALA A 339 10.82 20.62 0.64
C ALA A 339 9.98 19.98 -0.47
N LYS A 340 10.20 20.42 -1.70
CA LYS A 340 9.51 19.87 -2.87
C LYS A 340 10.17 18.56 -3.28
N ASP A 341 9.37 17.55 -3.58
CA ASP A 341 9.87 16.30 -4.15
C ASP A 341 10.24 16.46 -5.63
N ASP A 342 11.12 15.57 -6.09
CA ASP A 342 11.55 15.50 -7.48
C ASP A 342 11.02 14.20 -8.11
N MET A 343 10.05 14.36 -9.01
CA MET A 343 9.41 13.23 -9.70
C MET A 343 10.40 12.45 -10.58
N ALA A 344 11.49 13.07 -11.05
CA ALA A 344 12.50 12.38 -11.86
C ALA A 344 13.24 11.28 -11.07
N THR A 345 13.30 11.41 -9.75
CA THR A 345 14.04 10.52 -8.84
C THR A 345 13.14 9.61 -8.00
N TRP A 346 11.81 9.70 -8.14
CA TRP A 346 10.86 8.83 -7.42
C TRP A 346 11.20 7.34 -7.60
N TYR A 347 11.55 6.93 -8.82
CA TYR A 347 11.78 5.53 -9.20
C TYR A 347 13.17 5.28 -9.80
N SER A 348 14.13 6.20 -9.60
CA SER A 348 15.54 5.97 -9.95
C SER A 348 16.20 4.98 -8.96
N ARG A 349 17.48 4.65 -9.15
CA ARG A 349 18.18 3.66 -8.29
C ARG A 349 19.13 4.27 -7.26
N GLY A 350 19.60 5.49 -7.51
CA GLY A 350 20.62 6.14 -6.68
C GLY A 350 20.07 6.76 -5.39
N PRO A 351 20.98 7.23 -4.51
CA PRO A 351 20.63 7.98 -3.30
C PRO A 351 19.96 9.32 -3.57
N GLU A 352 20.14 9.87 -4.77
CA GLU A 352 19.59 11.17 -5.18
C GLU A 352 18.05 11.14 -5.22
N GLY A 353 17.43 12.11 -4.56
CA GLY A 353 15.98 12.17 -4.37
C GLY A 353 15.42 11.02 -3.52
N TYR A 354 16.24 10.43 -2.66
CA TYR A 354 15.88 9.30 -1.80
C TYR A 354 16.30 9.56 -0.34
N THR A 355 17.60 9.57 -0.08
CA THR A 355 18.20 9.73 1.26
C THR A 355 18.93 11.06 1.44
N ASP A 356 18.96 11.90 0.43
CA ASP A 356 19.67 13.20 0.38
C ASP A 356 18.78 14.42 0.67
N TYR A 357 17.48 14.22 0.88
CA TYR A 357 16.60 15.29 1.35
C TYR A 357 16.96 15.70 2.79
N PRO A 358 17.22 17.00 3.05
CA PRO A 358 17.66 17.45 4.36
C PRO A 358 16.51 17.42 5.38
N ALA A 359 16.79 16.94 6.59
CA ALA A 359 15.97 17.23 7.75
C ALA A 359 16.07 18.72 8.11
N LEU A 360 15.11 19.25 8.87
CA LEU A 360 15.24 20.57 9.51
C LEU A 360 16.55 20.61 10.29
N ALA A 361 17.31 21.70 10.11
CA ALA A 361 18.44 21.97 10.98
C ALA A 361 17.90 22.06 12.42
N ARG A 362 18.44 21.23 13.31
CA ARG A 362 18.18 21.43 14.74
C ARG A 362 18.88 22.75 15.10
N GLU A 363 18.13 23.74 15.55
CA GLU A 363 18.74 24.83 16.31
C GLU A 363 19.31 24.16 17.57
N ASP A 364 20.63 24.14 17.70
CA ASP A 364 21.28 23.67 18.91
C ASP A 364 20.74 24.50 20.09
N ALA A 365 20.01 23.83 20.98
CA ALA A 365 19.41 24.43 22.17
C ALA A 365 20.45 24.82 23.23
#